data_AF-A0A2W1U3F9-F1
#
_entry.id   AF-A0A2W1U3F9-F1
#
_cell.length_a   1.000
_cell.length_b   1.000
_cell.length_c   1.000
_cell.angle_alpha   90.00
_cell.angle_beta   90.00
_cell.angle_gamma   90.00
#
_symmetry.space_group_name_H-M   'P 1'
#
loop_
_entity.id
_entity.type
_entity.pdbx_description
1 polymer ?
#
loop_
_entity_poly.entity_id
_entity_poly.type
_entity_poly.pdbx_seq_one_letter_code
_entity_poly.pdbx_strand_id
1 'polypeptide(L)'
;MTDPEGDHVIAIETAAAVLTIVLVALPARGLIGRNGLVGIRTRATMRSDENWILGHRAAVVPTSIAGGATVVVSLVYIALGRADDVPAFVACAAILVGGALWGVEAARRATR
;
A
#
# COMPACT_ATOMS: atom_id res chain seq x y z
N MET A 1 22.34 11.99 -25.33
CA MET A 1 21.44 10.84 -25.51
C MET A 1 21.33 10.18 -24.14
N THR A 2 20.41 10.68 -23.32
CA THR A 2 20.14 10.17 -21.96
C THR A 2 19.38 8.86 -22.11
N ASP A 3 19.85 7.81 -21.46
CA ASP A 3 19.20 6.50 -21.48
C ASP A 3 17.77 6.63 -20.91
N PRO A 4 16.71 6.22 -21.63
CA PRO A 4 15.33 6.36 -21.19
C PRO A 4 14.81 5.14 -20.39
N GLU A 5 15.67 4.23 -19.96
CA GLU A 5 15.25 3.03 -19.20
C GLU A 5 15.12 3.31 -17.69
N GLY A 6 13.91 3.70 -17.29
CA GLY A 6 13.06 2.94 -16.36
C GLY A 6 13.51 2.57 -14.94
N ASP A 7 14.80 2.66 -14.57
CA ASP A 7 15.35 2.01 -13.37
C ASP A 7 15.41 2.91 -12.13
N HIS A 8 14.51 3.90 -12.04
CA HIS A 8 14.47 4.76 -10.86
C HIS A 8 13.94 4.00 -9.65
N VAL A 9 14.75 3.88 -8.61
CA VAL A 9 14.36 3.22 -7.34
C VAL A 9 13.07 3.81 -6.75
N ILE A 10 12.82 5.11 -6.93
CA ILE A 10 11.59 5.74 -6.44
C ILE A 10 10.33 5.42 -7.29
N ALA A 11 10.50 5.00 -8.55
CA ALA A 11 9.40 4.51 -9.37
C ALA A 11 8.86 3.18 -8.82
N ILE A 12 9.73 2.34 -8.27
CA ILE A 12 9.35 1.10 -7.57
C ILE A 12 8.45 1.41 -6.38
N GLU A 13 8.81 2.40 -5.56
CA GLU A 13 8.00 2.84 -4.40
C GLU A 13 6.65 3.41 -4.83
N THR A 14 6.61 4.16 -5.94
CA THR A 14 5.36 4.68 -6.52
C THR A 14 4.45 3.52 -6.93
N ALA A 15 4.98 2.51 -7.62
CA ALA A 15 4.23 1.34 -8.02
C ALA A 15 3.76 0.51 -6.80
N ALA A 16 4.62 0.32 -5.80
CA ALA A 16 4.29 -0.38 -4.57
C ALA A 16 3.19 0.34 -3.77
N ALA A 17 3.22 1.68 -3.73
CA ALA A 17 2.19 2.49 -3.09
C ALA A 17 0.82 2.32 -3.77
N VAL A 18 0.77 2.45 -5.09
CA VAL A 18 -0.47 2.24 -5.86
C VAL A 18 -1.00 0.82 -5.67
N LEU A 19 -0.11 -0.18 -5.78
CA LEU A 19 -0.48 -1.58 -5.60
C LEU A 19 -1.05 -1.82 -4.19
N THR A 20 -0.41 -1.27 -3.15
CA THR A 20 -0.88 -1.39 -1.76
C THR A 20 -2.30 -0.86 -1.59
N ILE A 21 -2.60 0.31 -2.17
CA ILE A 21 -3.95 0.90 -2.12
C ILE A 21 -4.95 -0.01 -2.85
N VAL A 22 -4.62 -0.46 -4.06
CA VAL A 22 -5.52 -1.28 -4.89
C VAL A 22 -5.81 -2.64 -4.24
N LEU A 23 -4.78 -3.32 -3.72
CA LEU A 23 -4.92 -4.64 -3.09
C LEU A 23 -5.73 -4.60 -1.79
N VAL A 24 -5.97 -3.41 -1.21
CA VAL A 24 -6.85 -3.23 -0.05
C VAL A 24 -8.23 -2.74 -0.47
N ALA A 25 -8.30 -1.82 -1.43
CA ALA A 25 -9.55 -1.23 -1.89
C ALA A 25 -10.45 -2.22 -2.64
N LEU A 26 -9.88 -3.12 -3.45
CA LEU A 26 -10.66 -4.10 -4.20
C LEU A 26 -11.39 -5.10 -3.28
N PRO A 27 -10.73 -5.73 -2.28
CA PRO A 27 -11.42 -6.50 -1.24
C PRO A 27 -12.47 -5.70 -0.45
N ALA A 28 -12.18 -4.44 -0.10
CA ALA A 28 -13.11 -3.59 0.66
C ALA A 28 -14.43 -3.32 -0.09
N ARG A 29 -14.39 -3.34 -1.42
CA ARG A 29 -15.54 -3.21 -2.33
C ARG A 29 -16.19 -4.54 -2.68
N GLY A 30 -15.67 -5.66 -2.18
CA GLY A 30 -16.17 -7.00 -2.50
C GLY A 30 -15.83 -7.48 -3.91
N LEU A 31 -14.96 -6.80 -4.63
CA LEU A 31 -14.54 -7.17 -6.00
C LEU A 31 -13.53 -8.32 -6.00
N ILE A 32 -12.75 -8.44 -4.93
CA ILE A 32 -11.85 -9.56 -4.68
C ILE A 32 -12.34 -10.27 -3.42
N GLY A 33 -12.80 -11.51 -3.59
CA GLY A 33 -13.19 -12.39 -2.49
C GLY A 33 -12.00 -12.86 -1.65
N ARG A 34 -12.30 -13.49 -0.52
CA ARG A 34 -11.31 -14.10 0.37
C ARG A 34 -10.45 -15.11 -0.38
N ASN A 35 -9.13 -14.95 -0.31
CA ASN A 35 -8.17 -15.75 -1.08
C ASN A 35 -6.81 -15.86 -0.36
N GLY A 36 -5.90 -16.66 -0.93
CA GLY A 36 -4.57 -16.93 -0.36
C GLY A 36 -3.46 -15.95 -0.75
N LEU A 37 -3.69 -15.03 -1.69
CA LEU A 37 -2.64 -14.29 -2.39
C LEU A 37 -2.70 -12.77 -2.15
N VAL A 38 -3.87 -12.15 -2.33
CA VAL A 38 -4.09 -10.69 -2.31
C VAL A 38 -4.67 -10.24 -0.97
N GLY A 39 -4.30 -9.05 -0.49
CA GLY A 39 -4.95 -8.38 0.64
C GLY A 39 -4.37 -8.72 2.03
N ILE A 40 -5.05 -8.23 3.07
CA ILE A 40 -4.65 -8.37 4.47
C ILE A 40 -5.14 -9.72 5.00
N ARG A 41 -4.20 -10.67 5.09
CA ARG A 41 -4.46 -12.07 5.47
C ARG A 41 -4.11 -12.31 6.94
N THR A 42 -5.07 -12.02 7.80
CA THR A 42 -4.99 -12.35 9.23
C THR A 42 -5.99 -13.44 9.56
N ARG A 43 -5.82 -14.14 10.69
CA ARG A 43 -6.82 -15.13 11.15
C ARG A 43 -8.23 -14.53 11.26
N ALA A 44 -8.33 -13.25 11.64
CA ALA A 44 -9.61 -12.56 11.82
C ALA A 44 -10.28 -12.23 10.47
N THR A 45 -9.53 -11.66 9.52
CA THR A 45 -10.04 -11.32 8.17
C THR A 45 -10.34 -12.55 7.32
N MET A 46 -9.71 -13.69 7.59
CA MET A 46 -9.93 -14.94 6.86
C MET A 46 -11.07 -15.80 7.42
N ARG A 47 -11.71 -15.41 8.53
CA ARG A 47 -12.72 -16.24 9.23
C ARG A 47 -14.03 -16.37 8.43
N SER A 48 -14.48 -15.31 7.78
CA SER A 48 -15.68 -15.25 6.96
C SER A 48 -15.50 -14.22 5.85
N ASP A 49 -16.35 -14.27 4.83
CA ASP A 49 -16.33 -13.27 3.75
C ASP A 49 -16.80 -11.89 4.24
N GLU A 50 -17.64 -11.86 5.27
CA GLU A 50 -18.03 -10.63 5.96
C GLU A 50 -16.82 -9.99 6.67
N ASN A 51 -16.06 -10.77 7.44
CA ASN A 51 -14.84 -10.29 8.10
C ASN A 51 -13.78 -9.86 7.07
N TRP A 52 -13.72 -10.54 5.93
CA TRP A 52 -12.85 -10.14 4.83
C TRP A 52 -13.16 -8.72 4.36
N ILE A 53 -14.42 -8.43 4.03
CA ILE A 53 -14.85 -7.10 3.56
C ILE A 53 -14.68 -6.06 4.67
N LEU A 54 -15.15 -6.36 5.89
CA LEU A 54 -15.12 -5.44 7.02
C LEU A 54 -13.69 -5.03 7.41
N GLY A 55 -12.77 -6.01 7.48
CA GLY A 55 -11.38 -5.74 7.79
C GLY A 55 -10.69 -4.90 6.71
N HIS A 56 -10.95 -5.18 5.44
CA HIS A 56 -10.39 -4.38 4.35
C HIS A 56 -10.96 -2.96 4.30
N ARG A 57 -12.27 -2.78 4.55
CA ARG A 57 -12.87 -1.43 4.68
C ARG A 57 -12.19 -0.59 5.75
N ALA A 58 -11.92 -1.18 6.91
CA ALA A 58 -11.19 -0.51 7.99
C ALA A 58 -9.73 -0.17 7.61
N ALA A 59 -9.09 -1.02 6.79
CA ALA A 59 -7.72 -0.82 6.35
C ALA A 59 -7.55 0.20 5.21
N VAL A 60 -8.61 0.52 4.45
CA VAL A 60 -8.53 1.46 3.30
C VAL A 60 -7.90 2.79 3.71
N VAL A 61 -8.35 3.38 4.83
CA VAL A 61 -7.89 4.72 5.23
C VAL A 61 -6.39 4.71 5.59
N PRO A 62 -5.90 3.86 6.52
CA PRO A 62 -4.47 3.74 6.81
C PRO A 62 -3.59 3.56 5.57
N THR A 63 -3.98 2.63 4.68
CA THR A 63 -3.15 2.31 3.51
C THR A 63 -3.23 3.37 2.42
N SER A 64 -4.36 4.09 2.30
CA SER A 64 -4.49 5.23 1.39
C SER A 64 -3.69 6.45 1.85
N ILE A 65 -3.63 6.71 3.16
CA ILE A 65 -2.80 7.80 3.71
C ILE A 65 -1.32 7.50 3.42
N ALA A 66 -0.85 6.29 3.76
CA ALA A 66 0.54 5.91 3.53
C ALA A 66 0.89 5.88 2.04
N GLY A 67 0.08 5.21 1.21
CA GLY A 67 0.32 5.15 -0.22
C GLY A 67 0.25 6.53 -0.90
N GLY A 68 -0.71 7.37 -0.52
CA GLY A 68 -0.82 8.74 -1.02
C GLY A 68 0.39 9.59 -0.65
N ALA A 69 0.86 9.50 0.60
CA ALA A 69 2.07 10.19 1.04
C ALA A 69 3.31 9.74 0.25
N THR A 70 3.49 8.43 0.05
CA THR A 70 4.59 7.87 -0.75
C THR A 70 4.55 8.37 -2.20
N VAL A 71 3.36 8.39 -2.84
CA VAL A 71 3.22 8.93 -4.21
C VAL A 71 3.61 10.40 -4.27
N VAL A 72 3.14 11.23 -3.32
CA VAL A 72 3.47 12.66 -3.28
C VAL A 72 4.98 12.87 -3.12
N VAL A 73 5.62 12.19 -2.17
CA VAL A 73 7.07 12.28 -1.96
C VAL A 73 7.83 11.85 -3.20
N SER A 74 7.41 10.74 -3.81
CA SER A 74 8.05 10.21 -5.03
C SER A 74 7.99 11.20 -6.18
N LEU A 75 6.83 11.80 -6.43
CA LEU A 75 6.65 12.82 -7.48
C LEU A 75 7.52 14.06 -7.23
N VAL A 76 7.65 14.50 -5.97
CA VAL A 76 8.52 15.63 -5.61
C VAL A 76 9.98 15.32 -5.94
N TYR A 77 10.47 14.14 -5.56
CA TYR A 77 11.87 13.76 -5.81
C TYR A 77 12.17 13.56 -7.30
N ILE A 78 11.23 13.01 -8.06
CA ILE A 78 11.34 12.94 -9.53
C ILE A 78 11.43 14.34 -10.13
N ALA A 79 10.55 15.27 -9.73
CA ALA A 79 10.55 16.64 -10.23
C ALA A 79 11.84 17.41 -9.90
N LEU A 80 12.51 17.05 -8.79
CA LEU A 80 13.80 17.61 -8.39
C LEU A 80 15.00 16.94 -9.07
N GLY A 81 14.80 15.95 -9.96
CA GLY A 81 15.89 15.19 -10.59
C GLY A 81 16.64 14.29 -9.61
N ARG A 82 16.00 13.88 -8.51
CA ARG A 82 16.56 13.05 -7.42
C ARG A 82 15.87 11.69 -7.33
N ALA A 83 15.51 11.13 -8.48
CA ALA A 83 14.74 9.88 -8.55
C ALA A 83 15.50 8.66 -7.99
N ASP A 84 16.83 8.74 -7.89
CA ASP A 84 17.70 7.68 -7.38
C ASP A 84 18.18 7.92 -5.93
N ASP A 85 17.55 8.85 -5.21
CA ASP A 85 17.91 9.19 -3.83
C ASP A 85 17.55 8.04 -2.85
N VAL A 86 18.57 7.32 -2.38
CA VAL A 86 18.42 6.18 -1.46
C VAL A 86 17.71 6.57 -0.14
N PRO A 87 18.03 7.71 0.52
CA PRO A 87 17.29 8.13 1.71
C PRO A 87 15.77 8.31 1.46
N ALA A 88 15.38 8.92 0.33
CA ALA A 88 13.98 9.06 -0.03
C ALA A 88 13.29 7.72 -0.28
N PHE A 89 13.98 6.79 -0.95
CA PHE A 89 13.51 5.42 -1.13
C PHE A 89 13.25 4.73 0.23
N VAL A 90 14.21 4.78 1.15
CA VAL A 90 14.07 4.19 2.49
C VAL A 90 12.92 4.84 3.28
N ALA A 91 12.75 6.15 3.18
CA ALA A 91 11.65 6.86 3.82
C ALA A 91 10.28 6.41 3.26
N CYS A 92 10.16 6.28 1.94
CA CYS A 92 8.94 5.79 1.29
C CYS A 92 8.61 4.35 1.72
N ALA A 93 9.61 3.47 1.73
CA ALA A 93 9.45 2.10 2.20
C ALA A 93 8.98 2.05 3.66
N ALA A 94 9.57 2.87 4.53
CA ALA A 94 9.17 2.96 5.94
C ALA A 94 7.72 3.45 6.11
N ILE A 95 7.29 4.43 5.31
CA ILE A 95 5.90 4.91 5.28
C ILE A 95 4.95 3.79 4.86
N LEU A 96 5.26 3.06 3.79
CA LEU A 96 4.43 1.95 3.32
C LEU A 96 4.34 0.82 4.34
N VAL A 97 5.46 0.42 4.94
CA VAL A 97 5.48 -0.61 5.99
C VAL A 97 4.66 -0.15 7.20
N GLY A 98 4.84 1.09 7.65
CA GLY A 98 4.06 1.66 8.75
C GLY A 98 2.55 1.69 8.45
N GLY A 99 2.18 2.12 7.25
CA GLY A 99 0.79 2.10 6.77
C GLY A 99 0.20 0.71 6.67
N ALA A 100 0.97 -0.27 6.21
CA ALA A 100 0.56 -1.67 6.15
C ALA A 100 0.33 -2.25 7.55
N LEU A 101 1.23 -2.00 8.51
CA LEU A 101 1.07 -2.43 9.90
C LEU A 101 -0.16 -1.79 10.56
N TRP A 102 -0.38 -0.50 10.32
CA TRP A 102 -1.58 0.20 10.79
C TRP A 102 -2.84 -0.39 10.14
N GLY A 103 -2.83 -0.63 8.83
CA GLY A 103 -3.94 -1.28 8.12
C GLY A 103 -4.25 -2.68 8.67
N VAL A 104 -3.23 -3.48 8.98
CA VAL A 104 -3.38 -4.80 9.62
C VAL A 104 -4.05 -4.67 10.98
N GLU A 105 -3.63 -3.72 11.82
CA GLU A 105 -4.23 -3.51 13.14
C GLU A 105 -5.67 -2.99 13.03
N ALA A 106 -5.95 -2.06 12.11
CA ALA A 106 -7.30 -1.58 11.85
C ALA A 106 -8.22 -2.72 11.39
N ALA A 107 -7.75 -3.57 10.47
CA ALA A 107 -8.49 -4.74 10.01
C ALA A 107 -8.77 -5.73 11.14
N ARG A 108 -7.79 -5.98 12.01
CA ARG A 108 -7.95 -6.86 13.19
C ARG A 108 -8.98 -6.31 14.16
N ARG A 109 -8.92 -5.01 14.48
CA ARG A 109 -9.87 -4.37 15.40
C ARG A 109 -11.30 -4.42 14.89
N ALA A 110 -11.49 -4.26 13.58
CA ALA A 110 -12.81 -4.29 12.97
C ALA A 110 -13.42 -5.71 12.90
N THR A 111 -12.63 -6.77 13.05
CA THR A 111 -13.05 -8.16 12.83
C THR A 111 -12.93 -9.06 14.07
N ARG A 112 -12.60 -8.46 15.22
CA ARG A 112 -12.63 -9.09 16.55
C ARG A 112 -14.04 -9.08 17.09
#